data_AF-A0A329RB54-F1
#
_entry.id   AF-A0A329RB54-F1
#
_cell.length_a   1.000
_cell.length_b   1.000
_cell.length_c   1.000
_cell.angle_alpha   90.00
_cell.angle_beta   90.00
_cell.angle_gamma   90.00
#
_symmetry.space_group_name_H-M   'P 1'
#
loop_
_entity.id
_entity.type
_entity.pdbx_description
1 polymer ?
#
loop_
_entity_poly.entity_id
_entity_poly.type
_entity_poly.pdbx_seq_one_letter_code
_entity_poly.pdbx_strand_id
1 'polypeptide(L)'
;MVGLAPCAFRVHFLRGHLTQLKISLRCRLFDQGTDLLDVAKTSTYLLLHPVDRVAHDLKVLAVDSDLIGLEFLTSVHLERRHFQDGVLPPSGAMDQKELCVGGSSSCLGSTAPPYAAGLEHLDMLLQKQKYLCGICYSSLSSDTASADRINNKVGHVDGNILISCISCNTARKDMSLKGFRCKKLFDFNSDRLVFSIDKEESEIYAKMKANIAGGPSIICNRYAKRNETKIRGDKICKKIIGYDANALYLCALGNEMPCGRLTTIEAYDGITDDIKADKIFSFLECDIQTPEHLKQYFSEMTPIFKNVLIDCADESVIGNHMFDYNQSRGSNRTKPARKLIVPYFGEKTLTYAPLLKWYLSHGMEITKTYSFIKARSHKAFAPFMEAVSNARREGDADKSKAMIAEMMKLVGNSAFGRSGMDMSKHKEVKYDSDQKAIESKIEHFTFHGLEELNDACEITMKKRRLMNKNPIHL
;
A
#
# COMPACT_ATOMS: atom_id res chain seq x y z
N MET A 1 38.14 15.47 26.75
CA MET A 1 38.55 14.63 27.89
C MET A 1 37.75 15.07 29.10
N VAL A 2 37.09 14.11 29.77
CA VAL A 2 36.49 14.17 31.13
C VAL A 2 35.41 15.26 31.34
N GLY A 3 34.24 15.03 31.92
CA GLY A 3 33.65 13.89 32.60
C GLY A 3 32.26 14.34 33.08
N LEU A 4 31.32 13.40 33.13
CA LEU A 4 29.99 13.58 33.70
C LEU A 4 30.03 13.40 35.21
N ALA A 5 29.36 14.29 35.95
CA ALA A 5 28.80 14.03 37.27
C ALA A 5 27.41 14.70 37.34
N PRO A 6 26.36 13.99 37.80
CA PRO A 6 25.00 14.52 37.83
C PRO A 6 24.72 15.24 39.16
N CYS A 7 24.15 16.45 39.08
CA CYS A 7 23.47 17.08 40.21
C CYS A 7 21.96 16.84 40.09
N ALA A 8 21.36 16.38 41.19
CA ALA A 8 19.96 16.04 41.36
C ALA A 8 19.04 17.26 41.36
N PHE A 9 17.79 17.09 40.91
CA PHE A 9 16.65 17.88 41.41
C PHE A 9 15.38 17.02 41.55
N ARG A 10 14.67 17.34 42.64
CA ARG A 10 13.52 16.70 43.28
C ARG A 10 12.27 17.47 42.89
N VAL A 11 11.13 16.81 42.60
CA VAL A 11 9.82 17.50 42.62
C VAL A 11 8.74 16.62 43.26
N HIS A 12 8.02 17.26 44.19
CA HIS A 12 6.93 16.75 45.01
C HIS A 12 5.62 16.56 44.22
N PHE A 13 4.81 15.58 44.63
CA PHE A 13 3.41 15.47 44.21
C PHE A 13 2.52 16.35 45.10
N LEU A 14 1.71 17.20 44.47
CA LEU A 14 0.54 17.82 45.10
C LEU A 14 -0.74 17.17 44.53
N ARG A 15 -1.60 16.69 45.44
CA ARG A 15 -2.95 16.19 45.16
C ARG A 15 -3.88 17.37 44.85
N GLY A 16 -4.74 17.22 43.84
CA GLY A 16 -5.87 18.12 43.60
C GLY A 16 -6.51 17.91 42.24
N HIS A 17 -7.84 17.74 42.22
CA HIS A 17 -8.68 17.55 41.03
C HIS A 17 -8.75 18.80 40.11
N LEU A 18 -9.19 18.55 38.85
CA LEU A 18 -9.65 19.45 37.76
C LEU A 18 -8.64 19.88 36.66
N THR A 19 -8.77 19.18 35.52
CA THR A 19 -8.82 19.62 34.10
C THR A 19 -7.87 20.72 33.56
N GLN A 20 -6.92 20.33 32.70
CA GLN A 20 -6.69 20.82 31.31
C GLN A 20 -5.36 20.25 30.77
N LEU A 21 -5.38 19.52 29.66
CA LEU A 21 -4.14 19.10 28.98
C LEU A 21 -3.77 20.19 27.95
N LYS A 22 -2.74 20.98 28.26
CA LYS A 22 -2.20 22.02 27.36
C LYS A 22 -1.02 21.43 26.59
N ILE A 23 -1.21 21.10 25.33
CA ILE A 23 -0.13 20.63 24.44
C ILE A 23 0.56 21.87 23.85
N SER A 24 1.83 22.09 24.17
CA SER A 24 2.67 23.12 23.56
C SER A 24 3.61 22.45 22.55
N LEU A 25 3.39 22.67 21.25
CA LEU A 25 4.33 22.30 20.21
C LEU A 25 5.45 23.36 20.16
N ARG A 26 6.71 22.96 20.37
CA ARG A 26 7.87 23.79 20.02
C ARG A 26 8.39 23.33 18.66
N CYS A 27 8.13 24.10 17.60
CA CYS A 27 8.89 23.99 16.36
C CYS A 27 10.24 24.69 16.55
N ARG A 28 11.35 24.00 16.24
CA ARG A 28 12.64 24.65 15.97
C ARG A 28 12.73 24.86 14.46
N LEU A 29 12.63 26.11 14.02
CA LEU A 29 13.05 26.54 12.69
C LEU A 29 14.54 26.89 12.76
N PHE A 30 15.34 26.30 11.87
CA PHE A 30 16.63 26.86 11.48
C PHE A 30 16.36 27.79 10.28
N ASP A 31 16.48 29.10 10.45
CA ASP A 31 17.56 29.88 9.80
C ASP A 31 17.55 31.36 10.25
N GLN A 32 18.68 32.00 10.03
CA GLN A 32 19.15 33.35 10.35
C GLN A 32 18.11 34.46 10.65
N GLY A 33 18.19 34.96 11.89
CA GLY A 33 18.09 36.37 12.28
C GLY A 33 16.88 37.20 11.81
N THR A 34 15.84 37.31 12.64
CA THR A 34 15.23 38.56 13.16
C THR A 34 13.98 38.27 14.02
N ASP A 35 13.69 39.18 14.96
CA ASP A 35 12.80 39.04 16.13
C ASP A 35 11.28 39.07 15.87
N LEU A 36 10.57 38.31 16.75
CA LEU A 36 9.21 38.44 17.33
C LEU A 36 8.06 39.17 16.59
N LEU A 37 6.88 38.52 16.49
CA LEU A 37 5.72 38.74 17.40
C LEU A 37 4.45 37.90 17.02
N ASP A 38 3.80 37.36 18.06
CA ASP A 38 2.39 36.91 18.24
C ASP A 38 1.65 36.05 17.19
N VAL A 39 1.35 34.78 17.58
CA VAL A 39 0.30 33.96 16.96
C VAL A 39 -0.68 33.44 18.03
N ALA A 40 -1.96 33.69 17.77
CA ALA A 40 -3.11 33.48 18.65
C ALA A 40 -3.42 32.01 18.98
N LYS A 41 -3.96 31.81 20.19
CA LYS A 41 -4.42 30.54 20.75
C LYS A 41 -5.75 30.10 20.10
N THR A 42 -5.83 28.86 19.62
CA THR A 42 -7.10 28.18 19.31
C THR A 42 -7.13 26.81 19.99
N SER A 43 -8.23 26.48 20.65
CA SER A 43 -8.46 25.24 21.42
C SER A 43 -9.65 24.49 20.82
N THR A 44 -9.49 23.21 20.50
CA THR A 44 -10.56 22.37 19.93
C THR A 44 -10.97 21.30 20.95
N TYR A 45 -12.26 21.21 21.28
CA TYR A 45 -12.85 20.21 22.18
C TYR A 45 -13.47 19.07 21.37
N LEU A 46 -13.26 17.80 21.77
CA LEU A 46 -13.91 16.62 21.19
C LEU A 46 -15.00 16.12 22.17
N LEU A 47 -16.27 16.19 21.76
CA LEU A 47 -17.43 15.63 22.46
C LEU A 47 -17.67 14.19 21.99
N LEU A 48 -17.70 13.22 22.91
CA LEU A 48 -18.13 11.84 22.67
C LEU A 48 -19.57 11.67 23.16
N HIS A 49 -20.49 11.29 22.27
CA HIS A 49 -21.84 10.83 22.64
C HIS A 49 -21.87 9.30 22.76
N PRO A 50 -22.67 8.73 23.70
CA PRO A 50 -22.75 7.28 23.90
C PRO A 50 -23.84 6.67 23.01
N VAL A 51 -23.52 5.62 22.25
CA VAL A 51 -24.52 4.69 21.69
C VAL A 51 -24.03 3.26 21.83
N ASP A 52 -24.98 2.36 22.07
CA ASP A 52 -24.90 1.10 22.78
C ASP A 52 -24.05 -0.05 22.21
N ARG A 53 -23.58 -0.86 23.18
CA ARG A 53 -23.18 -2.28 23.17
C ARG A 53 -23.24 -3.03 21.82
N VAL A 54 -22.08 -3.23 21.19
CA VAL A 54 -21.68 -4.51 20.59
C VAL A 54 -20.17 -4.69 20.81
N ALA A 55 -19.79 -5.72 21.56
CA ALA A 55 -18.41 -6.07 21.82
C ALA A 55 -17.80 -6.78 20.60
N HIS A 56 -16.81 -6.18 19.94
CA HIS A 56 -15.80 -6.89 19.15
C HIS A 56 -14.48 -6.11 19.09
N ASP A 57 -13.39 -6.88 19.12
CA ASP A 57 -11.97 -6.51 19.27
C ASP A 57 -11.50 -5.22 18.59
N LEU A 58 -11.13 -4.21 19.39
CA LEU A 58 -10.24 -3.12 18.97
C LEU A 58 -8.79 -3.51 19.32
N LYS A 59 -8.05 -4.09 18.36
CA LYS A 59 -6.58 -4.12 18.40
C LYS A 59 -6.05 -2.93 17.59
N VAL A 60 -5.54 -1.93 18.29
CA VAL A 60 -4.89 -0.76 17.69
C VAL A 60 -3.56 -1.21 17.08
N LEU A 61 -3.43 -1.06 15.76
CA LEU A 61 -2.19 -1.18 15.00
C LEU A 61 -1.26 -0.02 15.39
N ALA A 62 -0.33 -0.26 16.30
CA ALA A 62 0.87 0.56 16.41
C ALA A 62 1.80 0.16 15.25
N VAL A 63 1.71 0.89 14.14
CA VAL A 63 2.68 0.79 13.05
C VAL A 63 3.92 1.56 13.49
N ASP A 64 5.02 0.83 13.69
CA ASP A 64 6.35 1.37 13.96
C ASP A 64 6.73 2.31 12.78
N SER A 65 7.09 3.55 13.11
CA SER A 65 7.17 4.71 12.20
C SER A 65 8.34 4.69 11.20
N ASP A 66 8.90 3.52 10.89
CA ASP A 66 10.10 3.39 10.05
C ASP A 66 9.83 2.93 8.61
N LEU A 67 8.58 2.62 8.23
CA LEU A 67 8.30 2.02 6.91
C LEU A 67 7.82 2.96 5.80
N ILE A 68 7.63 4.26 6.09
CA ILE A 68 7.37 5.28 5.07
C ILE A 68 8.16 6.52 5.51
N GLY A 69 9.10 6.97 4.69
CA GLY A 69 9.94 8.15 4.96
C GLY A 69 9.13 9.45 4.99
N LEU A 70 8.38 9.67 6.07
CA LEU A 70 7.71 10.90 6.48
C LEU A 70 7.69 10.91 8.01
N GLU A 71 8.67 11.55 8.62
CA GLU A 71 8.72 11.75 10.08
C GLU A 71 7.60 12.71 10.50
N PHE A 72 6.56 12.18 11.14
CA PHE A 72 5.64 12.97 11.98
C PHE A 72 5.79 12.49 13.43
N LEU A 73 6.60 13.20 14.21
CA LEU A 73 6.71 13.00 15.65
C LEU A 73 5.44 13.50 16.36
N THR A 74 4.49 12.60 16.59
CA THR A 74 3.43 12.79 17.60
C THR A 74 3.53 11.66 18.62
N SER A 75 4.11 11.95 19.78
CA SER A 75 4.13 11.01 20.90
C SER A 75 2.82 11.14 21.68
N VAL A 76 1.97 10.11 21.62
CA VAL A 76 0.79 9.97 22.47
C VAL A 76 1.16 9.03 23.62
N HIS A 77 1.28 9.57 24.84
CA HIS A 77 1.36 8.77 26.05
C HIS A 77 -0.03 8.23 26.40
N LEU A 78 -0.22 6.91 26.27
CA LEU A 78 -1.40 6.20 26.79
C LEU A 78 -1.16 5.83 28.25
N GLU A 79 -1.71 6.61 29.19
CA GLU A 79 -1.89 6.14 30.57
C GLU A 79 -2.99 5.07 30.60
N ARG A 80 -2.63 3.85 31.03
CA ARG A 80 -3.58 2.76 31.27
C ARG A 80 -4.49 3.13 32.45
N ARG A 81 -5.80 3.23 32.22
CA ARG A 81 -6.78 3.16 33.31
C ARG A 81 -6.87 1.74 33.83
N HIS A 82 -6.84 1.60 35.15
CA HIS A 82 -7.19 0.38 35.87
C HIS A 82 -8.66 0.04 35.60
N PHE A 83 -8.91 -1.19 35.14
CA PHE A 83 -10.16 -1.87 35.37
C PHE A 83 -9.88 -2.98 36.39
N GLN A 84 -10.36 -2.77 37.62
CA GLN A 84 -10.63 -3.87 38.54
C GLN A 84 -11.96 -4.46 38.11
N ASP A 85 -11.96 -5.75 37.76
CA ASP A 85 -13.06 -6.65 38.07
C ASP A 85 -12.47 -8.07 38.08
N GLY A 86 -12.62 -8.72 39.23
CA GLY A 86 -11.99 -9.98 39.55
C GLY A 86 -12.74 -11.18 38.98
N VAL A 87 -11.98 -12.25 38.69
CA VAL A 87 -12.14 -13.60 39.26
C VAL A 87 -10.76 -14.25 39.17
N LEU A 88 -10.12 -14.49 40.31
CA LEU A 88 -8.94 -15.37 40.42
C LEU A 88 -9.41 -16.83 40.36
N PRO A 89 -8.83 -17.71 39.53
CA PRO A 89 -8.94 -19.15 39.77
C PRO A 89 -7.95 -19.57 40.88
N PRO A 90 -8.22 -20.71 41.55
CA PRO A 90 -7.63 -21.02 42.85
C PRO A 90 -6.13 -21.32 42.75
N SER A 91 -5.42 -20.95 43.80
CA SER A 91 -4.06 -21.35 44.12
C SER A 91 -3.95 -22.87 44.23
N GLY A 92 -3.67 -23.55 43.11
CA GLY A 92 -3.14 -24.90 43.10
C GLY A 92 -1.63 -24.83 43.17
N ALA A 93 -1.05 -25.36 44.24
CA ALA A 93 0.39 -25.56 44.34
C ALA A 93 0.86 -26.40 43.14
N MET A 94 1.73 -25.81 42.30
CA MET A 94 2.39 -26.55 41.23
C MET A 94 3.53 -27.35 41.82
N ASP A 95 3.48 -28.66 41.62
CA ASP A 95 4.57 -29.61 41.87
C ASP A 95 5.83 -29.16 41.11
N GLN A 96 6.95 -29.08 41.83
CA GLN A 96 8.26 -28.84 41.26
C GLN A 96 8.67 -30.03 40.38
N LYS A 97 8.49 -29.91 39.06
CA LYS A 97 9.17 -30.76 38.09
C LYS A 97 10.13 -29.92 37.25
N GLU A 98 11.37 -30.39 37.23
CA GLU A 98 12.56 -29.77 36.67
C GLU A 98 12.35 -29.29 35.21
N LEU A 99 12.71 -28.03 34.95
CA LEU A 99 12.99 -27.57 33.58
C LEU A 99 14.24 -28.33 33.08
N CYS A 100 14.09 -29.14 32.03
CA CYS A 100 15.22 -29.82 31.40
C CYS A 100 16.19 -28.81 30.78
N VAL A 101 17.36 -28.65 31.40
CA VAL A 101 18.54 -28.01 30.80
C VAL A 101 19.48 -29.12 30.32
N GLY A 102 19.42 -29.45 29.04
CA GLY A 102 20.36 -30.38 28.41
C GLY A 102 21.76 -29.75 28.31
N GLY A 103 22.76 -30.38 28.92
CA GLY A 103 24.15 -29.94 28.90
C GLY A 103 25.07 -30.77 27.99
N SER A 104 26.18 -30.16 27.55
CA SER A 104 27.53 -30.76 27.61
C SER A 104 28.60 -29.78 27.08
N SER A 105 29.49 -29.30 27.94
CA SER A 105 30.96 -29.49 27.83
C SER A 105 31.70 -28.65 28.89
N SER A 106 32.71 -29.30 29.47
CA SER A 106 33.54 -28.87 30.59
C SER A 106 34.66 -27.91 30.18
N CYS A 107 34.89 -26.85 30.95
CA CYS A 107 36.19 -26.20 31.13
C CYS A 107 36.24 -25.47 32.49
N LEU A 108 37.21 -25.84 33.32
CA LEU A 108 37.58 -25.16 34.57
C LEU A 108 38.41 -23.90 34.24
N GLY A 109 38.03 -22.76 34.82
CA GLY A 109 38.76 -21.49 34.71
C GLY A 109 37.94 -20.34 35.28
N SER A 110 38.31 -19.89 36.48
CA SER A 110 37.61 -18.92 37.31
C SER A 110 37.60 -17.49 36.75
N THR A 111 36.43 -17.05 36.29
CA THR A 111 35.85 -15.71 36.52
C THR A 111 34.34 -15.90 36.67
N ALA A 112 33.76 -15.40 37.76
CA ALA A 112 32.32 -15.56 38.00
C ALA A 112 31.51 -14.91 36.85
N PRO A 113 30.61 -15.64 36.19
CA PRO A 113 29.81 -15.07 35.10
C PRO A 113 28.79 -14.07 35.67
N PRO A 114 28.39 -13.04 34.91
CA PRO A 114 27.35 -12.11 35.34
C PRO A 114 26.06 -12.92 35.55
N TYR A 115 25.56 -12.94 36.80
CA TYR A 115 24.34 -13.60 37.29
C TYR A 115 23.60 -14.45 36.23
N ALA A 116 23.84 -15.76 36.24
CA ALA A 116 22.98 -16.70 35.52
C ALA A 116 21.55 -16.53 36.03
N ALA A 117 20.60 -16.36 35.11
CA ALA A 117 19.19 -16.15 35.47
C ALA A 117 18.65 -17.34 36.30
N GLY A 118 18.36 -17.08 37.57
CA GLY A 118 17.75 -18.08 38.47
C GLY A 118 16.25 -18.27 38.19
N LEU A 119 15.67 -19.35 38.74
CA LEU A 119 14.24 -19.67 38.59
C LEU A 119 13.32 -18.52 39.04
N GLU A 120 13.64 -17.87 40.16
CA GLU A 120 12.88 -16.71 40.68
C GLU A 120 12.83 -15.54 39.69
N HIS A 121 13.92 -15.32 38.94
CA HIS A 121 13.96 -14.28 37.93
C HIS A 121 13.03 -14.59 36.75
N LEU A 122 12.96 -15.85 36.33
CA LEU A 122 12.04 -16.28 35.27
C LEU A 122 10.57 -16.15 35.71
N ASP A 123 10.26 -16.49 36.97
CA ASP A 123 8.91 -16.31 37.53
C ASP A 123 8.50 -14.84 37.59
N MET A 124 9.41 -13.95 37.99
CA MET A 124 9.18 -12.51 37.95
C MET A 124 8.90 -12.02 36.53
N LEU A 125 9.65 -12.49 35.53
CA LEU A 125 9.42 -12.13 34.12
C LEU A 125 8.07 -12.65 33.60
N LEU A 126 7.69 -13.89 33.95
CA LEU A 126 6.39 -14.48 33.64
C LEU A 126 5.24 -13.63 34.21
N GLN A 127 5.32 -13.27 35.49
CA GLN A 127 4.33 -12.41 36.15
C GLN A 127 4.26 -11.01 35.51
N LYS A 128 5.41 -10.40 35.23
CA LYS A 128 5.49 -9.09 34.56
C LYS A 128 4.87 -9.12 33.16
N GLN A 129 5.03 -10.23 32.44
CA GLN A 129 4.39 -10.47 31.14
C GLN A 129 2.95 -10.99 31.24
N LYS A 130 2.40 -11.11 32.45
CA LYS A 130 1.04 -11.63 32.71
C LYS A 130 0.81 -13.02 32.10
N TYR A 131 1.82 -13.87 32.13
CA TYR A 131 1.77 -15.22 31.56
C TYR A 131 1.38 -15.23 30.08
N LEU A 132 1.78 -14.21 29.32
CA LEU A 132 1.60 -14.14 27.87
C LEU A 132 2.94 -14.23 27.16
N CYS A 133 2.94 -14.91 26.01
CA CYS A 133 4.08 -14.94 25.10
C CYS A 133 4.43 -13.51 24.66
N GLY A 134 5.69 -13.10 24.85
CA GLY A 134 6.18 -11.78 24.46
C GLY A 134 6.28 -11.55 22.94
N ILE A 135 5.87 -12.53 22.13
CA ILE A 135 5.86 -12.46 20.66
C ILE A 135 4.43 -12.55 20.11
N CYS A 136 3.71 -13.63 20.38
CA CYS A 136 2.37 -13.86 19.82
C CYS A 136 1.21 -13.58 20.80
N TYR A 137 1.51 -13.24 22.06
CA TYR A 137 0.53 -12.98 23.12
C TYR A 137 -0.41 -14.16 23.44
N SER A 138 -0.06 -15.39 23.05
CA SER A 138 -0.76 -16.58 23.54
C SER A 138 -0.53 -16.75 25.04
N SER A 139 -1.53 -17.26 25.74
CA SER A 139 -1.37 -17.69 27.14
C SER A 139 -0.28 -18.74 27.26
N LEU A 140 0.48 -18.65 28.35
CA LEU A 140 1.57 -19.54 28.69
C LEU A 140 1.18 -20.41 29.88
N SER A 141 1.62 -21.66 29.82
CA SER A 141 1.61 -22.66 30.89
C SER A 141 3.03 -23.15 31.13
N SER A 142 3.22 -23.97 32.17
CA SER A 142 4.49 -24.69 32.42
C SER A 142 5.03 -25.41 31.18
N ASP A 143 4.13 -25.98 30.38
CA ASP A 143 4.50 -26.86 29.26
C ASP A 143 4.73 -26.08 27.96
N THR A 144 4.38 -24.79 27.93
CA THR A 144 4.42 -23.97 26.71
C THR A 144 5.36 -22.78 26.81
N ALA A 145 5.77 -22.38 28.02
CA ALA A 145 6.69 -21.28 28.25
C ALA A 145 8.14 -21.65 27.90
N SER A 146 8.90 -20.65 27.44
CA SER A 146 10.34 -20.76 27.21
C SER A 146 11.03 -19.42 27.44
N ALA A 147 12.31 -19.46 27.80
CA ALA A 147 13.16 -18.28 27.93
C ALA A 147 13.86 -18.00 26.59
N ASP A 148 13.36 -17.00 25.87
CA ASP A 148 13.90 -16.59 24.57
C ASP A 148 14.91 -15.46 24.72
N ARG A 149 16.00 -15.49 23.95
CA ARG A 149 17.09 -14.51 24.04
C ARG A 149 16.77 -13.30 23.16
N ILE A 150 16.62 -12.12 23.74
CA ILE A 150 16.35 -10.89 22.96
C ILE A 150 17.45 -10.66 21.91
N ASN A 151 18.71 -10.82 22.31
CA ASN A 151 19.88 -10.87 21.45
C ASN A 151 20.48 -12.29 21.45
N ASN A 152 20.43 -12.95 20.30
CA ASN A 152 20.92 -14.32 20.12
C ASN A 152 22.44 -14.48 20.29
N LYS A 153 23.20 -13.39 20.24
CA LYS A 153 24.66 -13.39 20.48
C LYS A 153 25.03 -13.35 21.95
N VAL A 154 24.07 -13.07 22.83
CA VAL A 154 24.26 -12.97 24.28
C VAL A 154 23.52 -14.14 24.94
N GLY A 155 24.10 -14.72 25.99
CA GLY A 155 23.48 -15.79 26.76
C GLY A 155 22.22 -15.33 27.53
N HIS A 156 21.66 -16.24 28.32
CA HIS A 156 20.53 -15.95 29.21
C HIS A 156 21.00 -15.17 30.45
N VAL A 157 21.00 -13.84 30.31
CA VAL A 157 21.31 -12.88 31.37
C VAL A 157 20.14 -11.93 31.59
N ASP A 158 20.08 -11.30 32.77
CA ASP A 158 19.08 -10.27 33.06
C ASP A 158 19.11 -9.16 32.01
N GLY A 159 17.92 -8.69 31.61
CA GLY A 159 17.74 -7.74 30.52
C GLY A 159 17.84 -8.32 29.10
N ASN A 160 18.26 -9.58 28.92
CA ASN A 160 18.32 -10.24 27.62
C ASN A 160 17.31 -11.39 27.45
N ILE A 161 16.38 -11.57 28.39
CA ILE A 161 15.38 -12.64 28.36
C ILE A 161 14.01 -12.07 28.05
N LEU A 162 13.33 -12.67 27.08
CA LEU A 162 11.92 -12.50 26.78
C LEU A 162 11.22 -13.83 27.00
N ILE A 163 10.17 -13.87 27.82
CA ILE A 163 9.39 -15.10 27.94
C ILE A 163 8.54 -15.25 26.68
N SER A 164 8.69 -16.35 25.95
CA SER A 164 7.92 -16.64 24.74
C SER A 164 7.44 -18.08 24.74
N CYS A 165 6.42 -18.41 23.95
CA CYS A 165 6.01 -19.78 23.80
C CYS A 165 7.07 -20.58 23.01
N ILE A 166 7.22 -21.86 23.32
CA ILE A 166 8.20 -22.75 22.67
C ILE A 166 8.10 -22.65 21.14
N SER A 167 6.88 -22.65 20.58
CA SER A 167 6.67 -22.56 19.13
C SER A 167 7.21 -21.27 18.52
N CYS A 168 7.11 -20.12 19.21
CA CYS A 168 7.69 -18.87 18.73
C CYS A 168 9.21 -18.87 18.85
N ASN A 169 9.76 -19.34 19.98
CA ASN A 169 11.19 -19.42 20.20
C ASN A 169 11.88 -20.32 19.14
N THR A 170 11.36 -21.54 18.96
CA THR A 170 11.85 -22.48 17.96
C THR A 170 11.73 -21.95 16.53
N ALA A 171 10.62 -21.27 16.20
CA ALA A 171 10.44 -20.68 14.87
C ALA A 171 11.31 -19.45 14.62
N ARG A 172 11.67 -18.70 15.66
CA ARG A 172 12.54 -17.52 15.56
C ARG A 172 13.98 -17.89 15.24
N LYS A 173 14.47 -19.01 15.76
CA LYS A 173 15.86 -19.48 15.57
C LYS A 173 16.86 -18.36 15.91
N ASP A 174 17.66 -17.95 14.93
CA ASP A 174 18.68 -16.91 15.01
C ASP A 174 18.19 -15.52 14.57
N MET A 175 16.96 -15.42 14.05
CA MET A 175 16.37 -14.15 13.58
C MET A 175 16.22 -13.15 14.73
N SER A 176 16.51 -11.87 14.47
CA SER A 176 16.31 -10.83 15.47
C SER A 176 14.85 -10.75 15.93
N LEU A 177 14.61 -10.36 17.18
CA LEU A 177 13.26 -10.23 17.72
C LEU A 177 12.41 -9.25 16.90
N LYS A 178 12.99 -8.11 16.48
CA LYS A 178 12.33 -7.14 15.58
C LYS A 178 11.95 -7.79 14.25
N GLY A 179 12.88 -8.51 13.62
CA GLY A 179 12.65 -9.21 12.36
C GLY A 179 11.55 -10.27 12.46
N PHE A 180 11.54 -11.07 13.52
CA PHE A 180 10.55 -12.11 13.70
C PHE A 180 9.15 -11.58 14.03
N ARG A 181 9.06 -10.52 14.84
CA ARG A 181 7.79 -9.81 15.06
C ARG A 181 7.24 -9.24 13.76
N CYS A 182 8.10 -8.62 12.95
CA CYS A 182 7.74 -8.12 11.63
C CYS A 182 7.23 -9.24 10.71
N LYS A 183 7.94 -10.38 10.67
CA LYS A 183 7.51 -11.58 9.94
C LYS A 183 6.13 -12.06 10.41
N LYS A 184 5.91 -12.19 11.73
CA LYS A 184 4.62 -12.62 12.28
C LYS A 184 3.49 -11.66 11.93
N LEU A 185 3.77 -10.36 11.91
CA LEU A 185 2.79 -9.36 11.48
C LEU A 185 2.43 -9.54 10.00
N PHE A 186 3.41 -9.78 9.13
CA PHE A 186 3.17 -10.09 7.72
C PHE A 186 2.40 -11.40 7.54
N ASP A 187 2.77 -12.46 8.25
CA ASP A 187 2.07 -13.75 8.20
C ASP A 187 0.61 -13.58 8.64
N PHE A 188 0.37 -12.83 9.73
CA PHE A 188 -0.98 -12.58 10.25
C PHE A 188 -1.87 -11.79 9.30
N ASN A 189 -1.30 -10.87 8.52
CA ASN A 189 -2.04 -10.06 7.55
C ASN A 189 -1.85 -10.57 6.11
N SER A 190 -1.33 -11.79 5.92
CA SER A 190 -0.95 -12.29 4.60
C SER A 190 -2.10 -12.38 3.60
N ASP A 191 -3.35 -12.37 4.05
CA ASP A 191 -4.56 -12.33 3.22
C ASP A 191 -5.09 -10.91 2.97
N ARG A 192 -4.59 -9.91 3.70
CA ARG A 192 -5.06 -8.50 3.67
C ARG A 192 -4.03 -7.54 3.09
N LEU A 193 -2.79 -7.99 2.91
CA LEU A 193 -1.70 -7.22 2.36
C LEU A 193 -1.67 -7.32 0.84
N VAL A 194 -1.28 -6.24 0.19
CA VAL A 194 -0.91 -6.26 -1.23
C VAL A 194 0.55 -6.68 -1.33
N PHE A 195 0.81 -7.74 -2.09
CA PHE A 195 2.16 -8.29 -2.28
C PHE A 195 2.81 -7.76 -3.56
N SER A 196 4.12 -7.59 -3.54
CA SER A 196 4.89 -7.48 -4.77
C SER A 196 4.85 -8.80 -5.52
N ILE A 197 4.57 -8.72 -6.82
CA ILE A 197 4.64 -9.88 -7.71
C ILE A 197 6.10 -10.28 -7.88
N ASP A 198 6.42 -11.52 -7.53
CA ASP A 198 7.78 -12.05 -7.58
C ASP A 198 8.04 -12.89 -8.86
N LYS A 199 9.14 -13.64 -8.88
CA LYS A 199 9.51 -14.48 -10.04
C LYS A 199 8.51 -15.61 -10.28
N GLU A 200 7.94 -16.19 -9.22
CA GLU A 200 6.96 -17.29 -9.32
C GLU A 200 5.66 -16.81 -9.95
N GLU A 201 5.30 -15.54 -9.73
CA GLU A 201 4.09 -14.91 -10.27
C GLU A 201 4.39 -14.05 -11.52
N SER A 202 5.54 -14.25 -12.18
CA SER A 202 5.98 -13.39 -13.30
C SER A 202 5.04 -13.39 -14.51
N GLU A 203 4.31 -14.49 -14.75
CA GLU A 203 3.25 -14.54 -15.77
C GLU A 203 2.05 -13.66 -15.41
N ILE A 204 1.66 -13.64 -14.13
CA ILE A 204 0.60 -12.75 -13.60
C ILE A 204 1.03 -11.30 -13.80
N TYR A 205 2.27 -10.96 -13.46
CA TYR A 205 2.84 -9.62 -13.71
C TYR A 205 2.72 -9.23 -15.18
N ALA A 206 3.13 -10.12 -16.11
CA ALA A 206 3.05 -9.84 -17.54
C ALA A 206 1.61 -9.63 -18.02
N LYS A 207 0.66 -10.45 -17.55
CA LYS A 207 -0.78 -10.32 -17.87
C LYS A 207 -1.36 -9.02 -17.34
N MET A 208 -1.13 -8.69 -16.06
CA MET A 208 -1.60 -7.42 -15.48
C MET A 208 -1.02 -6.23 -16.25
N LYS A 209 0.30 -6.22 -16.47
CA LYS A 209 0.98 -5.14 -17.19
C LYS A 209 0.46 -4.93 -18.61
N ALA A 210 0.14 -6.00 -19.34
CA ALA A 210 -0.44 -5.91 -20.69
C ALA A 210 -1.86 -5.30 -20.69
N ASN A 211 -2.57 -5.38 -19.56
CA ASN A 211 -3.95 -4.91 -19.40
C ASN A 211 -4.06 -3.60 -18.61
N ILE A 212 -2.98 -3.06 -18.04
CA ILE A 212 -2.97 -1.72 -17.46
C ILE A 212 -3.30 -0.69 -18.55
N ALA A 213 -4.32 0.13 -18.29
CA ALA A 213 -4.72 1.25 -19.11
C ALA A 213 -4.66 2.55 -18.31
N GLY A 214 -4.38 3.66 -18.99
CA GLY A 214 -4.52 4.99 -18.41
C GLY A 214 -5.98 5.44 -18.36
N GLY A 215 -6.20 6.65 -17.87
CA GLY A 215 -7.52 7.27 -17.90
C GLY A 215 -8.00 7.46 -19.35
N PRO A 216 -9.27 7.14 -19.66
CA PRO A 216 -9.83 7.38 -20.97
C PRO A 216 -9.98 8.89 -21.23
N SER A 217 -9.33 9.39 -22.28
CA SER A 217 -9.57 10.73 -22.83
C SER A 217 -10.25 10.57 -24.19
N ILE A 218 -11.58 10.61 -24.18
CA ILE A 218 -12.40 10.16 -25.31
C ILE A 218 -13.41 11.26 -25.66
N ILE A 219 -13.46 11.62 -26.94
CA ILE A 219 -14.43 12.57 -27.48
C ILE A 219 -15.51 11.76 -28.20
N CYS A 220 -16.65 11.58 -27.54
CA CYS A 220 -17.77 10.85 -28.13
C CYS A 220 -18.60 11.72 -29.09
N ASN A 221 -18.77 13.01 -28.76
CA ASN A 221 -19.47 13.98 -29.60
C ASN A 221 -18.55 15.18 -29.87
N ARG A 222 -18.32 15.52 -31.14
CA ARG A 222 -17.39 16.58 -31.56
C ARG A 222 -17.97 17.99 -31.41
N TYR A 223 -19.29 18.13 -31.36
CA TYR A 223 -19.95 19.42 -31.31
C TYR A 223 -21.29 19.36 -30.59
N ALA A 224 -21.49 20.27 -29.65
CA ALA A 224 -22.79 20.55 -29.06
C ALA A 224 -22.93 22.05 -28.83
N LYS A 225 -24.06 22.63 -29.23
CA LYS A 225 -24.40 24.03 -29.05
C LYS A 225 -25.80 24.19 -28.48
N ARG A 226 -25.87 25.03 -27.45
CA ARG A 226 -27.12 25.39 -26.78
C ARG A 226 -28.10 25.98 -27.80
N ASN A 227 -29.35 25.52 -27.72
CA ASN A 227 -30.48 25.87 -28.57
C ASN A 227 -30.39 25.44 -30.04
N GLU A 228 -29.34 24.71 -30.44
CA GLU A 228 -29.12 24.32 -31.84
C GLU A 228 -28.95 22.81 -31.99
N THR A 229 -28.08 22.19 -31.21
CA THR A 229 -27.83 20.75 -31.31
C THR A 229 -29.01 19.95 -30.77
N LYS A 230 -29.51 19.02 -31.58
CA LYS A 230 -30.48 18.00 -31.16
C LYS A 230 -29.74 16.84 -30.49
N ILE A 231 -30.25 16.37 -29.35
CA ILE A 231 -29.69 15.30 -28.54
C ILE A 231 -30.78 14.25 -28.24
N ARG A 232 -30.40 12.97 -28.16
CA ARG A 232 -31.30 11.84 -27.84
C ARG A 232 -32.60 11.86 -28.67
N GLY A 233 -32.45 11.93 -29.99
CA GLY A 233 -33.54 12.20 -30.92
C GLY A 233 -33.69 13.70 -31.18
N ASP A 234 -34.91 14.24 -31.02
CA ASP A 234 -35.24 15.63 -31.36
C ASP A 234 -35.14 16.64 -30.19
N LYS A 235 -34.60 16.24 -29.04
CA LYS A 235 -34.53 17.16 -27.89
C LYS A 235 -33.46 18.22 -28.11
N ILE A 236 -33.81 19.49 -28.01
CA ILE A 236 -32.85 20.59 -28.17
C ILE A 236 -31.96 20.70 -26.93
N CYS A 237 -30.64 20.72 -27.12
CA CYS A 237 -29.67 20.98 -26.06
C CYS A 237 -29.92 22.36 -25.42
N LYS A 238 -30.24 22.42 -24.12
CA LYS A 238 -30.49 23.70 -23.42
C LYS A 238 -29.36 24.17 -22.52
N LYS A 239 -28.47 23.27 -22.08
CA LYS A 239 -27.36 23.58 -21.19
C LYS A 239 -26.27 22.52 -21.40
N ILE A 240 -25.01 22.96 -21.28
CA ILE A 240 -23.83 22.10 -21.28
C ILE A 240 -23.22 22.23 -19.88
N ILE A 241 -22.95 21.10 -19.24
CA ILE A 241 -22.41 21.03 -17.87
C ILE A 241 -21.22 20.08 -17.89
N GLY A 242 -20.10 20.51 -17.31
CA GLY A 242 -18.97 19.64 -17.02
C GLY A 242 -19.05 19.13 -15.59
N TYR A 243 -18.80 17.84 -15.39
CA TYR A 243 -18.64 17.22 -14.09
C TYR A 243 -17.21 16.69 -13.96
N ASP A 244 -16.62 16.88 -12.79
CA ASP A 244 -15.31 16.33 -12.46
C ASP A 244 -15.45 15.43 -11.22
N ALA A 245 -14.79 14.28 -11.25
CA ALA A 245 -14.82 13.35 -10.14
C ALA A 245 -13.78 13.74 -9.09
N ASN A 246 -14.26 14.09 -7.90
CA ASN A 246 -13.39 14.38 -6.76
C ASN A 246 -12.52 13.17 -6.41
N ALA A 247 -11.22 13.26 -6.70
CA ALA A 247 -10.22 12.24 -6.34
C ALA A 247 -10.49 10.84 -6.95
N LEU A 248 -10.86 10.76 -8.23
CA LEU A 248 -11.25 9.52 -8.91
C LEU A 248 -10.35 8.31 -8.60
N TYR A 249 -9.04 8.40 -8.84
CA TYR A 249 -8.11 7.28 -8.61
C TYR A 249 -7.98 6.91 -7.13
N LEU A 250 -8.01 7.90 -6.24
CA LEU A 250 -7.93 7.67 -4.80
C LEU A 250 -9.19 6.96 -4.29
N CYS A 251 -10.37 7.36 -4.78
CA CYS A 251 -11.62 6.67 -4.50
C CYS A 251 -11.55 5.21 -4.98
N ALA A 252 -11.10 4.98 -6.22
CA ALA A 252 -10.87 3.62 -6.73
C ALA A 252 -9.90 2.83 -5.83
N LEU A 253 -8.81 3.46 -5.38
CA LEU A 253 -7.82 2.84 -4.50
C LEU A 253 -8.40 2.39 -3.16
N GLY A 254 -9.36 3.13 -2.61
CA GLY A 254 -10.04 2.81 -1.35
C GLY A 254 -11.07 1.68 -1.42
N ASN A 255 -11.37 1.15 -2.61
CA ASN A 255 -12.28 0.02 -2.77
C ASN A 255 -11.59 -1.32 -2.53
N GLU A 256 -12.29 -2.42 -2.81
CA GLU A 256 -11.73 -3.77 -2.72
C GLU A 256 -10.48 -3.91 -3.60
N MET A 257 -9.40 -4.43 -3.05
CA MET A 257 -8.15 -4.64 -3.77
C MET A 257 -7.73 -6.11 -3.75
N PRO A 258 -7.01 -6.59 -4.79
CA PRO A 258 -6.41 -7.90 -4.77
C PRO A 258 -5.32 -7.94 -3.70
N CYS A 259 -5.55 -8.75 -2.68
CA CYS A 259 -4.66 -8.97 -1.55
C CYS A 259 -4.27 -10.44 -1.43
N GLY A 260 -3.21 -10.68 -0.67
CA GLY A 260 -2.58 -11.98 -0.56
C GLY A 260 -1.80 -12.39 -1.79
N ARG A 261 -1.28 -13.61 -1.75
CA ARG A 261 -0.54 -14.21 -2.86
C ARG A 261 -1.50 -14.51 -4.02
N LEU A 262 -1.13 -14.07 -5.21
CA LEU A 262 -1.95 -14.24 -6.40
C LEU A 262 -1.72 -15.63 -6.98
N THR A 263 -2.78 -16.25 -7.45
CA THR A 263 -2.70 -17.58 -8.07
C THR A 263 -3.51 -17.59 -9.35
N THR A 264 -2.97 -18.21 -10.40
CA THR A 264 -3.72 -18.45 -11.63
C THR A 264 -4.41 -19.81 -11.52
N ILE A 265 -5.70 -19.83 -11.82
CA ILE A 265 -6.48 -21.07 -12.01
C ILE A 265 -7.09 -21.08 -13.40
N GLU A 266 -7.41 -22.28 -13.90
CA GLU A 266 -8.19 -22.41 -15.13
C GLU A 266 -9.61 -21.88 -14.92
N ALA A 267 -10.17 -21.26 -15.96
CA ALA A 267 -11.58 -20.90 -15.95
C ALA A 267 -12.45 -22.16 -16.00
N TYR A 268 -13.54 -22.17 -15.24
CA TYR A 268 -14.44 -23.31 -15.11
C TYR A 268 -15.91 -22.90 -15.33
N ASP A 269 -16.76 -23.87 -15.62
CA ASP A 269 -18.20 -23.64 -15.80
C ASP A 269 -18.83 -23.11 -14.50
N GLY A 270 -19.53 -21.99 -14.57
CA GLY A 270 -20.11 -21.31 -13.40
C GLY A 270 -19.19 -20.28 -12.72
N ILE A 271 -17.97 -20.06 -13.24
CA ILE A 271 -17.05 -19.05 -12.68
C ILE A 271 -17.67 -17.64 -12.65
N THR A 272 -18.49 -17.30 -13.64
CA THR A 272 -19.19 -16.02 -13.73
C THR A 272 -20.25 -15.87 -12.63
N ASP A 273 -20.92 -16.96 -12.25
CA ASP A 273 -21.90 -16.97 -11.18
C ASP A 273 -21.23 -16.90 -9.82
N ASP A 274 -20.08 -17.54 -9.65
CA ASP A 274 -19.25 -17.41 -8.45
C ASP A 274 -18.69 -15.99 -8.28
N ILE A 275 -18.33 -15.31 -9.38
CA ILE A 275 -17.96 -13.88 -9.36
C ILE A 275 -19.18 -13.02 -8.96
N LYS A 276 -20.35 -13.24 -9.57
CA LYS A 276 -21.58 -12.50 -9.22
C LYS A 276 -21.94 -12.66 -7.75
N ALA A 277 -21.79 -13.87 -7.21
CA ALA A 277 -22.07 -14.24 -5.83
C ALA A 277 -20.92 -13.89 -4.84
N ASP A 278 -19.89 -13.18 -5.27
CA ASP A 278 -18.73 -12.78 -4.44
C ASP A 278 -17.98 -13.96 -3.77
N LYS A 279 -18.04 -15.16 -4.35
CA LYS A 279 -17.32 -16.34 -3.85
C LYS A 279 -15.85 -16.34 -4.25
N ILE A 280 -15.54 -15.71 -5.37
CA ILE A 280 -14.18 -15.53 -5.90
C ILE A 280 -13.94 -14.08 -6.29
N PHE A 281 -12.70 -13.63 -6.20
CA PHE A 281 -12.33 -12.23 -6.41
C PHE A 281 -11.01 -12.11 -7.17
N SER A 282 -10.86 -10.95 -7.84
CA SER A 282 -9.70 -10.45 -8.59
C SER A 282 -9.96 -10.33 -10.10
N PHE A 283 -9.36 -11.12 -10.99
CA PHE A 283 -9.45 -10.86 -12.44
C PHE A 283 -9.81 -12.09 -13.26
N LEU A 284 -10.76 -11.94 -14.19
CA LEU A 284 -11.09 -12.94 -15.21
C LEU A 284 -10.52 -12.52 -16.56
N GLU A 285 -9.78 -13.42 -17.21
CA GLU A 285 -9.38 -13.27 -18.61
C GLU A 285 -10.48 -13.84 -19.51
N CYS A 286 -11.14 -12.96 -20.26
CA CYS A 286 -12.29 -13.33 -21.09
C CYS A 286 -12.42 -12.49 -22.36
N ASP A 287 -13.16 -13.03 -23.31
CA ASP A 287 -13.78 -12.30 -24.40
C ASP A 287 -15.13 -11.76 -23.93
N ILE A 288 -15.40 -10.49 -24.19
CA ILE A 288 -16.63 -9.81 -23.77
C ILE A 288 -17.18 -8.94 -24.89
N GLN A 289 -18.50 -8.91 -25.05
CA GLN A 289 -19.16 -8.11 -26.07
C GLN A 289 -20.44 -7.43 -25.58
N THR A 290 -20.77 -6.31 -26.22
CA THR A 290 -22.07 -5.65 -26.11
C THR A 290 -23.01 -6.28 -27.13
N PRO A 291 -24.15 -6.86 -26.71
CA PRO A 291 -25.10 -7.47 -27.64
C PRO A 291 -25.76 -6.41 -28.52
N GLU A 292 -26.22 -6.83 -29.70
CA GLU A 292 -26.70 -5.93 -30.77
C GLU A 292 -27.79 -4.95 -30.28
N HIS A 293 -28.76 -5.47 -29.53
CA HIS A 293 -29.88 -4.70 -29.01
C HIS A 293 -29.47 -3.60 -27.99
N LEU A 294 -28.26 -3.67 -27.41
CA LEU A 294 -27.72 -2.67 -26.49
C LEU A 294 -26.74 -1.69 -27.14
N LYS A 295 -26.31 -1.92 -28.39
CA LYS A 295 -25.36 -1.01 -29.06
C LYS A 295 -25.91 0.40 -29.18
N GLN A 296 -27.20 0.55 -29.50
CA GLN A 296 -27.84 1.87 -29.57
C GLN A 296 -27.81 2.58 -28.21
N TYR A 297 -28.03 1.85 -27.11
CA TYR A 297 -27.99 2.40 -25.75
C TYR A 297 -26.58 2.89 -25.38
N PHE A 298 -25.55 2.10 -25.69
CA PHE A 298 -24.15 2.44 -25.42
C PHE A 298 -23.48 3.25 -26.54
N SER A 299 -24.23 3.76 -27.52
CA SER A 299 -23.66 4.47 -28.67
C SER A 299 -22.98 5.79 -28.30
N GLU A 300 -23.42 6.42 -27.21
CA GLU A 300 -22.79 7.64 -26.69
C GLU A 300 -21.45 7.34 -26.01
N MET A 301 -21.30 6.19 -25.36
CA MET A 301 -20.04 5.74 -24.80
C MET A 301 -20.06 4.22 -24.73
N THR A 302 -19.31 3.61 -25.64
CA THR A 302 -19.11 2.18 -25.65
C THR A 302 -18.35 1.77 -24.39
N PRO A 303 -18.69 0.61 -23.79
CA PRO A 303 -18.35 0.41 -22.39
C PRO A 303 -17.06 -0.37 -22.16
N ILE A 304 -16.54 -1.08 -23.18
CA ILE A 304 -15.36 -1.92 -23.06
C ILE A 304 -14.13 -1.10 -23.42
N PHE A 305 -13.06 -1.18 -22.61
CA PHE A 305 -11.81 -0.45 -22.85
C PHE A 305 -10.73 -1.39 -23.38
N LYS A 306 -10.02 -0.99 -24.44
CA LYS A 306 -8.95 -1.80 -25.06
C LYS A 306 -7.81 -0.92 -25.56
N ASN A 307 -6.57 -1.29 -25.26
CA ASN A 307 -5.41 -0.71 -25.92
C ASN A 307 -5.16 -1.44 -27.24
N VAL A 308 -5.21 -0.71 -28.36
CA VAL A 308 -4.94 -1.25 -29.70
C VAL A 308 -3.88 -0.41 -30.42
N LEU A 309 -3.15 -1.02 -31.34
CA LEU A 309 -2.31 -0.26 -32.27
C LEU A 309 -3.24 0.34 -33.32
N ILE A 310 -3.29 1.65 -33.41
CA ILE A 310 -4.02 2.35 -34.46
C ILE A 310 -3.00 2.74 -35.53
N ASP A 311 -3.09 2.10 -36.69
CA ASP A 311 -2.36 2.53 -37.88
C ASP A 311 -3.16 3.62 -38.60
N CYS A 312 -2.62 4.83 -38.63
CA CYS A 312 -3.27 5.96 -39.29
C CYS A 312 -3.03 5.99 -40.81
N ALA A 313 -2.31 4.99 -41.35
CA ALA A 313 -2.17 4.74 -42.79
C ALA A 313 -3.14 3.65 -43.29
N ASP A 314 -4.00 3.10 -42.43
CA ASP A 314 -5.05 2.17 -42.81
C ASP A 314 -6.42 2.87 -42.74
N GLU A 315 -7.02 3.10 -43.91
CA GLU A 315 -8.33 3.76 -44.04
C GLU A 315 -9.43 3.00 -43.29
N SER A 316 -9.36 1.66 -43.25
CA SER A 316 -10.38 0.82 -42.58
C SER A 316 -10.40 1.01 -41.06
N VAL A 317 -9.28 1.48 -40.48
CA VAL A 317 -9.12 1.65 -39.03
C VAL A 317 -9.59 3.02 -38.55
N ILE A 318 -9.25 4.09 -39.29
CA ILE A 318 -9.54 5.48 -38.87
C ILE A 318 -10.70 6.14 -39.64
N GLY A 319 -11.18 5.48 -40.70
CA GLY A 319 -12.21 5.98 -41.60
C GLY A 319 -11.68 7.00 -42.60
N ASN A 320 -12.36 7.07 -43.76
CA ASN A 320 -11.99 7.87 -44.92
C ASN A 320 -11.59 9.33 -44.56
N HIS A 321 -12.46 10.05 -43.84
CA HIS A 321 -12.18 11.45 -43.46
C HIS A 321 -10.87 11.62 -42.69
N MET A 322 -10.60 10.78 -41.68
CA MET A 322 -9.38 10.91 -40.88
C MET A 322 -8.15 10.43 -41.66
N PHE A 323 -8.32 9.48 -42.56
CA PHE A 323 -7.29 9.02 -43.48
C PHE A 323 -6.87 10.15 -44.40
N ASP A 324 -7.80 10.76 -45.14
CA ASP A 324 -7.55 11.91 -46.01
C ASP A 324 -6.90 13.07 -45.26
N TYR A 325 -7.43 13.40 -44.07
CA TYR A 325 -6.84 14.42 -43.22
C TYR A 325 -5.38 14.07 -42.85
N ASN A 326 -5.10 12.82 -42.48
CA ASN A 326 -3.74 12.39 -42.17
C ASN A 326 -2.83 12.49 -43.41
N GLN A 327 -3.32 12.06 -44.58
CA GLN A 327 -2.58 12.15 -45.85
C GLN A 327 -2.21 13.59 -46.19
N SER A 328 -3.14 14.53 -45.98
CA SER A 328 -2.95 15.97 -46.23
C SER A 328 -1.82 16.61 -45.42
N ARG A 329 -1.43 16.00 -44.30
CA ARG A 329 -0.35 16.50 -43.43
C ARG A 329 1.06 16.21 -43.98
N GLY A 330 1.19 15.48 -45.09
CA GLY A 330 2.47 15.22 -45.74
C GLY A 330 3.51 14.61 -44.80
N SER A 331 4.64 15.29 -44.58
CA SER A 331 5.69 14.84 -43.66
C SER A 331 5.27 14.81 -42.19
N ASN A 332 4.22 15.57 -41.81
CA ASN A 332 3.68 15.63 -40.45
C ASN A 332 2.55 14.63 -40.20
N ARG A 333 2.49 13.55 -40.99
CA ARG A 333 1.56 12.43 -40.79
C ARG A 333 1.72 11.84 -39.40
N THR A 334 0.58 11.49 -38.82
CA THR A 334 0.51 10.75 -37.57
C THR A 334 1.02 9.34 -37.80
N LYS A 335 2.00 8.93 -37.02
CA LYS A 335 2.57 7.57 -37.05
C LYS A 335 1.67 6.59 -36.28
N PRO A 336 1.74 5.28 -36.58
CA PRO A 336 1.05 4.25 -35.81
C PRO A 336 1.38 4.38 -34.32
N ALA A 337 0.35 4.33 -33.48
CA ALA A 337 0.50 4.47 -32.04
C ALA A 337 -0.48 3.59 -31.29
N ARG A 338 -0.05 3.08 -30.13
CA ARG A 338 -0.94 2.39 -29.20
C ARG A 338 -1.86 3.42 -28.57
N LYS A 339 -3.18 3.22 -28.70
CA LYS A 339 -4.20 4.10 -28.15
C LYS A 339 -5.22 3.28 -27.37
N LEU A 340 -5.69 3.88 -26.27
CA LEU A 340 -6.86 3.39 -25.56
C LEU A 340 -8.10 3.76 -26.35
N ILE A 341 -8.88 2.76 -26.72
CA ILE A 341 -10.15 2.91 -27.42
C ILE A 341 -11.28 2.29 -26.59
N VAL A 342 -12.50 2.64 -26.96
CA VAL A 342 -13.72 2.04 -26.40
C VAL A 342 -14.50 1.31 -27.50
N PRO A 343 -14.30 0.00 -27.68
CA PRO A 343 -15.10 -0.80 -28.61
C PRO A 343 -16.36 -1.39 -27.96
N TYR A 344 -17.19 -2.04 -28.78
CA TYR A 344 -18.29 -2.90 -28.32
C TYR A 344 -17.85 -4.32 -27.95
N PHE A 345 -16.57 -4.67 -28.14
CA PHE A 345 -16.05 -6.00 -27.85
C PHE A 345 -14.59 -5.95 -27.39
N GLY A 346 -14.19 -6.90 -26.57
CA GLY A 346 -12.83 -7.13 -26.11
C GLY A 346 -12.50 -8.59 -26.23
N GLU A 347 -11.27 -8.90 -26.63
CA GLU A 347 -10.76 -10.26 -26.73
C GLU A 347 -9.60 -10.42 -25.76
N LYS A 348 -9.55 -11.55 -25.05
CA LYS A 348 -8.54 -11.87 -24.03
C LYS A 348 -8.29 -10.69 -23.08
N THR A 349 -9.36 -10.03 -22.67
CA THR A 349 -9.31 -8.90 -21.74
C THR A 349 -9.23 -9.41 -20.31
N LEU A 350 -8.28 -8.89 -19.53
CA LEU A 350 -8.20 -9.19 -18.11
C LEU A 350 -9.09 -8.21 -17.33
N THR A 351 -10.30 -8.65 -17.01
CA THR A 351 -11.32 -7.79 -16.42
C THR A 351 -11.41 -7.97 -14.91
N TYR A 352 -11.30 -6.86 -14.18
CA TYR A 352 -11.46 -6.81 -12.72
C TYR A 352 -12.88 -7.22 -12.31
N ALA A 353 -13.01 -8.08 -11.30
CA ALA A 353 -14.27 -8.74 -10.95
C ALA A 353 -15.43 -7.76 -10.68
N PRO A 354 -15.28 -6.68 -9.88
CA PRO A 354 -16.33 -5.66 -9.74
C PRO A 354 -16.75 -4.98 -11.04
N LEU A 355 -15.80 -4.69 -11.94
CA LEU A 355 -16.12 -4.13 -13.26
C LEU A 355 -16.87 -5.16 -14.11
N LEU A 356 -16.45 -6.43 -14.07
CA LEU A 356 -17.12 -7.51 -14.77
C LEU A 356 -18.55 -7.72 -14.25
N LYS A 357 -18.77 -7.68 -12.93
CA LYS A 357 -20.11 -7.73 -12.34
C LYS A 357 -20.99 -6.61 -12.88
N TRP A 358 -20.45 -5.40 -12.98
CA TRP A 358 -21.16 -4.26 -13.56
C TRP A 358 -21.49 -4.50 -15.05
N TYR A 359 -20.53 -5.01 -15.84
CA TYR A 359 -20.78 -5.35 -17.25
C TYR A 359 -21.90 -6.38 -17.41
N LEU A 360 -21.87 -7.46 -16.63
CA LEU A 360 -22.88 -8.52 -16.69
C LEU A 360 -24.26 -8.02 -16.23
N SER A 361 -24.34 -7.16 -15.22
CA SER A 361 -25.62 -6.58 -14.78
C SER A 361 -26.22 -5.60 -15.80
N HIS A 362 -25.39 -5.08 -16.72
CA HIS A 362 -25.81 -4.20 -17.81
C HIS A 362 -25.96 -4.94 -19.15
N GLY A 363 -26.00 -6.28 -19.12
CA GLY A 363 -26.33 -7.10 -20.28
C GLY A 363 -25.17 -7.38 -21.25
N MET A 364 -23.91 -7.11 -20.87
CA MET A 364 -22.78 -7.58 -21.66
C MET A 364 -22.62 -9.09 -21.53
N GLU A 365 -22.11 -9.69 -22.58
CA GLU A 365 -21.99 -11.14 -22.71
C GLU A 365 -20.52 -11.54 -22.73
N ILE A 366 -20.17 -12.52 -21.90
CA ILE A 366 -18.89 -13.21 -22.01
C ILE A 366 -19.07 -14.32 -23.04
N THR A 367 -18.29 -14.30 -24.11
CA THR A 367 -18.33 -15.32 -25.16
C THR A 367 -17.31 -16.43 -24.94
N LYS A 368 -16.22 -16.14 -24.23
CA LYS A 368 -15.16 -17.11 -23.93
C LYS A 368 -14.40 -16.73 -22.67
N THR A 369 -14.02 -17.72 -21.88
CA THR A 369 -13.14 -17.58 -20.70
C THR A 369 -11.83 -18.33 -20.91
N TYR A 370 -10.74 -17.84 -20.30
CA TYR A 370 -9.41 -18.43 -20.45
C TYR A 370 -8.80 -18.82 -19.12
N SER A 371 -8.58 -17.85 -18.24
CA SER A 371 -7.97 -18.06 -16.94
C SER A 371 -8.51 -17.07 -15.92
N PHE A 372 -8.31 -17.39 -14.64
CA PHE A 372 -8.69 -16.52 -13.55
C PHE A 372 -7.51 -16.31 -12.61
N ILE A 373 -7.19 -15.04 -12.36
CA ILE A 373 -6.24 -14.67 -11.30
C ILE A 373 -7.07 -14.53 -10.03
N LYS A 374 -6.85 -15.44 -9.09
CA LYS A 374 -7.51 -15.47 -7.79
C LYS A 374 -6.70 -14.69 -6.77
N ALA A 375 -7.39 -13.83 -6.03
CA ALA A 375 -6.84 -13.14 -4.86
C ALA A 375 -7.84 -13.15 -3.70
N ARG A 376 -7.40 -12.68 -2.54
CA ARG A 376 -8.28 -12.24 -1.47
C ARG A 376 -8.75 -10.82 -1.75
N SER A 377 -9.95 -10.49 -1.27
CA SER A 377 -10.52 -9.16 -1.37
C SER A 377 -10.32 -8.44 -0.05
N HIS A 378 -9.70 -7.27 -0.08
CA HIS A 378 -9.64 -6.40 1.09
C HIS A 378 -9.52 -4.92 0.69
N LYS A 379 -10.12 -4.02 1.49
CA LYS A 379 -9.96 -2.56 1.34
C LYS A 379 -8.67 -2.05 2.00
N ALA A 380 -7.53 -2.57 1.57
CA ALA A 380 -6.23 -2.29 2.21
C ALA A 380 -5.88 -0.79 2.28
N PHE A 381 -6.34 0.01 1.31
CA PHE A 381 -6.06 1.45 1.25
C PHE A 381 -7.23 2.34 1.68
N ALA A 382 -8.34 1.80 2.19
CA ALA A 382 -9.46 2.62 2.66
C ALA A 382 -9.03 3.64 3.75
N PRO A 383 -8.22 3.28 4.76
CA PRO A 383 -7.74 4.26 5.74
C PRO A 383 -6.91 5.39 5.12
N PHE A 384 -6.08 5.07 4.12
CA PHE A 384 -5.27 6.06 3.40
C PHE A 384 -6.15 6.99 2.55
N MET A 385 -7.11 6.42 1.81
CA MET A 385 -8.10 7.18 1.04
C MET A 385 -8.88 8.15 1.92
N GLU A 386 -9.36 7.69 3.08
CA GLU A 386 -10.10 8.52 4.03
C GLU A 386 -9.23 9.62 4.64
N ALA A 387 -7.99 9.32 5.01
CA ALA A 387 -7.06 10.32 5.54
C ALA A 387 -6.84 11.47 4.54
N VAL A 388 -6.56 11.15 3.27
CA VAL A 388 -6.39 12.16 2.22
C VAL A 388 -7.70 12.92 1.95
N SER A 389 -8.83 12.21 1.90
CA SER A 389 -10.13 12.83 1.61
C SER A 389 -10.60 13.77 2.73
N ASN A 390 -10.40 13.38 3.99
CA ASN A 390 -10.68 14.21 5.16
C ASN A 390 -9.81 15.47 5.17
N ALA A 391 -8.50 15.33 4.95
CA ALA A 391 -7.61 16.49 4.90
C ALA A 391 -8.00 17.49 3.80
N ARG A 392 -8.47 17.00 2.65
CA ARG A 392 -8.99 17.85 1.57
C ARG A 392 -10.27 18.58 1.96
N ARG A 393 -11.26 17.85 2.51
CA ARG A 393 -12.51 18.45 3.02
C ARG A 393 -12.24 19.50 4.09
N GLU A 394 -11.29 19.24 4.97
CA GLU A 394 -10.87 20.20 6.00
C GLU A 394 -10.22 21.46 5.39
N GLY A 395 -9.39 21.33 4.36
CA GLY A 395 -8.81 22.48 3.68
C GLY A 395 -9.82 23.31 2.87
N ASP A 396 -10.87 22.68 2.36
CA ASP A 396 -11.99 23.37 1.71
C ASP A 396 -12.83 24.17 2.74
N ALA A 397 -13.00 23.62 3.94
CA ALA A 397 -13.74 24.27 5.03
C ALA A 397 -12.90 25.35 5.75
N ASP A 398 -11.59 25.16 5.89
CA ASP A 398 -10.66 26.03 6.60
C ASP A 398 -9.45 26.37 5.72
N LYS A 399 -9.43 27.62 5.24
CA LYS A 399 -8.36 28.12 4.36
C LYS A 399 -6.96 28.05 4.99
N SER A 400 -6.83 28.03 6.33
CA SER A 400 -5.52 27.88 6.98
C SER A 400 -4.89 26.50 6.75
N LYS A 401 -5.72 25.50 6.42
CA LYS A 401 -5.31 24.12 6.11
C LYS A 401 -5.14 23.86 4.61
N ALA A 402 -5.30 24.87 3.76
CA ALA A 402 -5.22 24.71 2.30
C ALA A 402 -3.89 24.11 1.84
N MET A 403 -2.77 24.50 2.47
CA MET A 403 -1.45 23.93 2.17
C MET A 403 -1.39 22.41 2.45
N ILE A 404 -1.95 21.99 3.59
CA ILE A 404 -2.01 20.57 3.98
C ILE A 404 -2.91 19.80 3.01
N ALA A 405 -4.05 20.36 2.61
CA ALA A 405 -4.95 19.75 1.65
C ALA A 405 -4.29 19.53 0.28
N GLU A 406 -3.57 20.53 -0.23
CA GLU A 406 -2.82 20.39 -1.49
C GLU A 406 -1.67 19.38 -1.37
N MET A 407 -0.95 19.37 -0.24
CA MET A 407 0.07 18.34 0.03
C MET A 407 -0.55 16.94 0.04
N MET A 408 -1.66 16.74 0.75
CA MET A 408 -2.33 15.44 0.85
C MET A 408 -2.91 14.99 -0.50
N LYS A 409 -3.40 15.92 -1.32
CA LYS A 409 -3.82 15.65 -2.69
C LYS A 409 -2.64 15.14 -3.55
N LEU A 410 -1.46 15.75 -3.43
CA LEU A 410 -0.25 15.28 -4.13
C LEU A 410 0.15 13.87 -3.65
N VAL A 411 0.12 13.63 -2.33
CA VAL A 411 0.40 12.31 -1.74
C VAL A 411 -0.59 11.26 -2.25
N GLY A 412 -1.90 11.56 -2.25
CA GLY A 412 -2.93 10.65 -2.74
C GLY A 412 -2.77 10.27 -4.20
N ASN A 413 -2.53 11.25 -5.08
CA ASN A 413 -2.36 11.00 -6.52
C ASN A 413 -1.05 10.28 -6.85
N SER A 414 0.04 10.63 -6.15
CA SER A 414 1.35 10.01 -6.38
C SER A 414 1.41 8.55 -5.93
N ALA A 415 0.66 8.17 -4.88
CA ALA A 415 0.57 6.78 -4.43
C ALA A 415 0.05 5.84 -5.55
N PHE A 416 -0.99 6.27 -6.27
CA PHE A 416 -1.52 5.50 -7.41
C PHE A 416 -0.48 5.40 -8.54
N GLY A 417 0.09 6.54 -8.97
CA GLY A 417 1.09 6.57 -10.03
C GLY A 417 2.35 5.76 -9.70
N ARG A 418 2.73 5.71 -8.42
CA ARG A 418 3.87 4.90 -7.96
C ARG A 418 3.56 3.40 -8.01
N SER A 419 2.32 3.01 -7.75
CA SER A 419 1.85 1.63 -7.75
C SER A 419 1.80 1.02 -9.16
N GLY A 420 1.37 1.80 -10.16
CA GLY A 420 1.34 1.39 -11.58
C GLY A 420 2.62 1.70 -12.37
N MET A 421 3.72 2.05 -11.69
CA MET A 421 4.93 2.56 -12.34
C MET A 421 5.64 1.48 -13.17
N ASP A 422 5.78 1.73 -14.48
CA ASP A 422 6.54 0.85 -15.37
C ASP A 422 8.05 1.10 -15.27
N MET A 423 8.69 0.42 -14.31
CA MET A 423 10.13 0.51 -14.09
C MET A 423 10.96 0.01 -15.28
N SER A 424 10.38 -0.74 -16.22
CA SER A 424 11.11 -1.21 -17.41
C SER A 424 11.46 -0.10 -18.40
N LYS A 425 10.75 1.03 -18.31
CA LYS A 425 11.04 2.23 -19.12
C LYS A 425 12.10 3.12 -18.48
N HIS A 426 12.52 2.85 -17.24
CA HIS A 426 13.56 3.63 -16.59
C HIS A 426 14.91 3.39 -17.28
N LYS A 427 15.62 4.49 -17.47
CA LYS A 427 16.94 4.50 -18.09
C LYS A 427 17.98 4.90 -17.05
N GLU A 428 19.23 4.66 -17.37
CA GLU A 428 20.39 5.14 -16.63
C GLU A 428 21.15 6.09 -17.54
N VAL A 429 21.49 7.26 -16.99
CA VAL A 429 22.30 8.25 -17.67
C VAL A 429 23.72 8.12 -17.15
N LYS A 430 24.68 8.09 -18.08
CA LYS A 430 26.11 8.06 -17.78
C LYS A 430 26.77 9.19 -18.56
N TYR A 431 27.74 9.86 -17.94
CA TYR A 431 28.56 10.86 -18.60
C TYR A 431 29.94 10.28 -18.88
N ASP A 432 30.50 10.57 -20.04
CA ASP A 432 31.88 10.21 -20.36
C ASP A 432 32.50 11.21 -21.33
N SER A 433 33.80 11.44 -21.22
CA SER A 433 34.58 12.32 -22.08
C SER A 433 35.69 11.55 -22.82
N ASP A 434 35.93 10.28 -22.46
CA ASP A 434 36.90 9.43 -23.15
C ASP A 434 36.26 8.75 -24.36
N GLN A 435 36.86 8.97 -25.53
CA GLN A 435 36.34 8.47 -26.81
C GLN A 435 36.16 6.95 -26.82
N LYS A 436 37.09 6.18 -26.25
CA LYS A 436 37.00 4.71 -26.24
C LYS A 436 35.89 4.23 -25.32
N ALA A 437 35.73 4.89 -24.17
CA ALA A 437 34.66 4.59 -23.23
C ALA A 437 33.27 4.93 -23.80
N ILE A 438 33.17 6.01 -24.60
CA ILE A 438 31.97 6.38 -25.35
C ILE A 438 31.63 5.29 -26.38
N GLU A 439 32.58 4.92 -27.24
CA GLU A 439 32.40 3.88 -28.27
C GLU A 439 31.96 2.56 -27.65
N SER A 440 32.64 2.10 -26.59
CA SER A 440 32.29 0.87 -25.87
C SER A 440 30.85 0.89 -25.32
N LYS A 441 30.35 2.05 -24.88
CA LYS A 441 28.98 2.20 -24.37
C LYS A 441 27.94 2.26 -25.48
N ILE A 442 28.28 2.79 -26.65
CA ILE A 442 27.40 2.81 -27.84
C ILE A 442 27.20 1.39 -28.37
N GLU A 443 28.28 0.59 -28.41
CA GLU A 443 28.23 -0.80 -28.86
C GLU A 443 27.51 -1.74 -27.88
N HIS A 444 27.36 -1.32 -26.62
CA HIS A 444 26.72 -2.14 -25.61
C HIS A 444 25.21 -2.32 -25.93
N PHE A 445 24.71 -3.55 -25.84
CA PHE A 445 23.32 -3.91 -26.20
C PHE A 445 22.22 -3.16 -25.41
N THR A 446 22.57 -2.48 -24.32
CA THR A 446 21.65 -1.63 -23.55
C THR A 446 21.71 -0.17 -23.94
N PHE A 447 22.50 0.23 -24.92
CA PHE A 447 22.52 1.59 -25.43
C PHE A 447 21.12 2.02 -25.91
N HIS A 448 20.77 3.27 -25.66
CA HIS A 448 19.49 3.84 -26.07
C HIS A 448 19.63 5.16 -26.83
N GLY A 449 20.53 6.03 -26.38
CA GLY A 449 20.74 7.32 -27.02
C GLY A 449 21.99 8.01 -26.47
N LEU A 450 22.46 8.99 -27.21
CA LEU A 450 23.60 9.82 -26.88
C LEU A 450 23.25 11.27 -27.20
N GLU A 451 23.64 12.18 -26.32
CA GLU A 451 23.60 13.62 -26.53
C GLU A 451 25.01 14.17 -26.31
N GLU A 452 25.54 14.83 -27.33
CA GLU A 452 26.86 15.46 -27.26
C GLU A 452 26.77 16.72 -26.40
N LEU A 453 27.67 16.84 -25.44
CA LEU A 453 27.92 18.06 -24.66
C LEU A 453 29.29 18.61 -25.09
N ASN A 454 29.63 19.82 -24.62
CA ASN A 454 30.87 20.48 -25.04
C ASN A 454 32.12 19.59 -24.86
N ASP A 455 32.34 19.08 -23.65
CA ASP A 455 33.55 18.33 -23.30
C ASP A 455 33.26 16.86 -22.94
N ALA A 456 32.03 16.39 -23.16
CA ALA A 456 31.57 15.06 -22.75
C ALA A 456 30.36 14.61 -23.58
N CYS A 457 29.95 13.36 -23.43
CA CYS A 457 28.71 12.83 -23.95
C CYS A 457 27.80 12.39 -22.79
N GLU A 458 26.52 12.77 -22.86
CA GLU A 458 25.47 12.15 -22.07
C GLU A 458 24.99 10.88 -22.78
N ILE A 459 25.22 9.73 -22.16
CA ILE A 459 24.87 8.42 -22.72
C ILE A 459 23.71 7.84 -21.94
N THR A 460 22.58 7.69 -22.61
CA THR A 460 21.39 7.06 -22.05
C THR A 460 21.42 5.55 -22.35
N MET A 461 21.32 4.75 -21.29
CA MET A 461 21.28 3.29 -21.34
C MET A 461 19.98 2.72 -20.75
N LYS A 462 19.48 1.62 -21.29
CA LYS A 462 18.45 0.77 -20.68
C LYS A 462 19.04 0.02 -19.48
N LYS A 463 18.20 -0.29 -18.49
CA LYS A 463 18.61 -1.09 -17.34
C LYS A 463 18.64 -2.59 -17.67
N ARG A 464 19.76 -3.25 -17.38
CA ARG A 464 19.93 -4.70 -17.56
C ARG A 464 19.11 -5.51 -16.56
N ARG A 465 19.00 -5.02 -15.32
CA ARG A 465 18.21 -5.63 -14.25
C ARG A 465 17.27 -4.58 -13.68
N LEU A 466 16.01 -4.95 -13.57
CA LEU A 466 14.98 -4.12 -12.95
C LEU A 466 14.83 -4.59 -11.51
N MET A 467 15.09 -3.69 -10.56
CA MET A 467 14.75 -3.93 -9.17
C MET A 467 13.41 -3.28 -8.87
N ASN A 468 12.36 -4.10 -8.82
CA ASN A 468 11.05 -3.69 -8.38
C ASN A 468 11.06 -3.51 -6.86
N LYS A 469 11.22 -2.27 -6.42
CA LYS A 469 11.29 -1.91 -4.98
C LYS A 469 9.93 -1.49 -4.41
N ASN A 470 8.89 -1.40 -5.24
CA ASN A 470 7.58 -0.94 -4.80
C ASN A 470 6.76 -2.15 -4.32
N PRO A 471 6.14 -2.09 -3.12
CA PRO A 471 5.33 -3.17 -2.58
C PRO A 471 4.02 -3.38 -3.36
N ILE A 472 3.58 -2.38 -4.13
CA ILE A 472 2.32 -2.38 -4.84
C ILE A 472 2.62 -2.34 -6.32
N HIS A 473 2.22 -3.39 -7.02
CA HIS A 473 2.16 -3.45 -8.48
C HIS A 473 0.70 -3.73 -8.84
N LEU A 474 -0.05 -2.66 -9.13
CA LEU A 474 -1.39 -2.75 -9.71
C LEU A 474 -1.29 -2.63 -11.22
#